data_AF-A0A0L7QQ43-F1
#
_entry.id   AF-A0A0L7QQ43-F1
#
_cell.length_a   1.000
_cell.length_b   1.000
_cell.length_c   1.000
_cell.angle_alpha   90.00
_cell.angle_beta   90.00
_cell.angle_gamma   90.00
#
_symmetry.space_group_name_H-M   'P 1'
#
loop_
_entity.id
_entity.type
_entity.pdbx_description
1 polymer ?
#
loop_
_entity_poly.entity_id
_entity_poly.type
_entity_poly.pdbx_seq_one_letter_code
_entity_poly.pdbx_strand_id
1 'polypeptide(L)'
;AILSDSRSTISSVNNKTITNDTILQILETHAKLVQCGKKVTLIWIPSHIGITGNEKADQAAKEAPTDPCLDTYTSLHFEDLINYSKKKLMTEHPNIQQTINDRTGGYF
;
A
#
# COMPACT_ATOMS: atom_id res chain seq x y z
N ALA A 1 -5.21 15.53 -12.86
CA ALA A 1 -5.36 14.06 -12.89
C ALA A 1 -4.32 13.46 -11.96
N ILE A 2 -4.59 12.30 -11.38
CA ILE A 2 -3.69 11.54 -10.50
C ILE A 2 -3.37 10.24 -11.24
N LEU A 3 -2.09 9.92 -11.35
CA LEU A 3 -1.63 8.68 -11.98
C LEU A 3 -1.24 7.69 -10.89
N SER A 4 -1.64 6.43 -11.04
CA SER A 4 -1.30 5.36 -10.12
C SER A 4 -1.10 4.06 -10.88
N ASP A 5 -0.10 3.29 -10.47
CA ASP A 5 0.18 1.96 -10.99
C ASP A 5 -0.52 0.83 -10.24
N SER A 6 -1.16 1.15 -9.11
CA SER A 6 -1.96 0.21 -8.33
C SER A 6 -3.31 -0.07 -9.00
N ARG A 7 -3.32 -1.11 -9.83
CA ARG A 7 -4.53 -1.58 -10.53
C ARG A 7 -5.65 -1.97 -9.55
N SER A 8 -5.30 -2.57 -8.41
CA SER A 8 -6.26 -2.93 -7.37
C SER A 8 -6.91 -1.70 -6.77
N THR A 9 -6.12 -0.67 -6.41
CA THR A 9 -6.64 0.60 -5.87
C THR A 9 -7.60 1.28 -6.84
N ILE A 10 -7.21 1.41 -8.12
CA ILE A 10 -8.05 2.05 -9.13
C ILE A 10 -9.35 1.26 -9.34
N SER A 11 -9.27 -0.07 -9.41
CA SER A 11 -10.46 -0.93 -9.54
C SER A 11 -11.41 -0.76 -8.35
N SER A 12 -10.88 -0.81 -7.11
CA SER A 12 -11.68 -0.63 -5.90
C SER A 12 -12.35 0.73 -5.84
N VAL A 13 -11.63 1.82 -6.18
CA VAL A 13 -12.20 3.16 -6.19
C VAL A 13 -13.28 3.31 -7.26
N ASN A 14 -13.03 2.81 -8.48
CA ASN A 14 -13.97 2.91 -9.58
C ASN A 14 -15.26 2.12 -9.31
N ASN A 15 -15.12 0.92 -8.74
CA ASN A 15 -16.24 0.06 -8.37
C ASN A 15 -16.85 0.41 -7.00
N LYS A 16 -16.28 1.40 -6.29
CA LYS A 16 -16.65 1.77 -4.91
C LYS A 16 -16.64 0.58 -3.94
N THR A 17 -15.74 -0.37 -4.16
CA THR A 17 -15.57 -1.54 -3.31
C THR A 17 -14.65 -1.19 -2.15
N ILE A 18 -15.20 -1.17 -0.93
CA ILE A 18 -14.43 -0.88 0.28
C ILE A 18 -13.66 -2.14 0.67
N THR A 19 -12.38 -2.20 0.32
CA THR A 19 -11.49 -3.33 0.65
C THR A 19 -10.64 -3.08 1.88
N ASN A 20 -10.41 -1.81 2.25
CA ASN A 20 -9.73 -1.38 3.47
C ASN A 20 -10.11 0.08 3.79
N ASP A 21 -9.69 0.56 4.96
CA ASP A 21 -9.97 1.92 5.43
C ASP A 21 -9.37 3.00 4.51
N THR A 22 -8.24 2.73 3.86
CA THR A 22 -7.62 3.66 2.91
C THR A 22 -8.53 3.91 1.70
N ILE A 23 -9.16 2.87 1.14
CA ILE A 23 -10.12 3.04 0.02
C ILE A 23 -11.33 3.84 0.48
N LEU A 24 -11.84 3.61 1.69
CA LEU A 24 -12.93 4.40 2.25
C LEU A 24 -12.56 5.88 2.35
N GLN A 25 -11.38 6.19 2.90
CA GLN A 25 -10.88 7.56 3.00
C GLN A 25 -10.72 8.23 1.63
N ILE A 26 -10.24 7.49 0.63
CA ILE A 26 -10.13 7.98 -0.75
C ILE A 26 -11.53 8.33 -1.30
N LEU A 27 -12.52 7.45 -1.12
CA LEU A 27 -13.88 7.66 -1.61
C LEU A 27 -14.56 8.86 -0.92
N GLU A 28 -14.41 8.99 0.40
CA GLU A 28 -14.94 10.13 1.16
C GLU A 28 -14.30 11.45 0.72
N THR A 29 -12.97 11.45 0.56
CA THR A 29 -12.22 12.64 0.11
C THR A 29 -12.63 13.01 -1.31
N HIS A 30 -12.78 12.03 -2.20
CA HIS A 30 -13.27 12.23 -3.55
C HIS A 30 -14.69 12.84 -3.54
N ALA A 31 -15.61 12.32 -2.71
CA ALA A 31 -16.96 12.85 -2.59
C ALA A 31 -16.97 14.32 -2.13
N LYS A 32 -16.16 14.67 -1.12
CA LYS A 32 -16.00 16.06 -0.65
C LYS A 32 -15.49 16.98 -1.77
N LEU A 33 -14.49 16.54 -2.53
CA LEU A 33 -13.94 17.31 -3.65
C LEU A 33 -14.97 17.55 -4.75
N VAL A 34 -15.75 16.52 -5.11
CA VAL A 34 -16.84 16.63 -6.09
C VAL A 34 -17.92 17.60 -5.60
N GLN A 35 -18.27 17.56 -4.30
CA GLN A 35 -19.23 18.50 -3.71
C GLN A 35 -18.72 19.96 -3.79
N CYS A 36 -17.42 20.18 -3.70
CA CYS A 36 -16.78 21.48 -3.93
C CYS A 36 -16.62 21.84 -5.41
N GLY A 37 -17.22 21.10 -6.34
CA GLY A 37 -17.15 21.33 -7.79
C GLY A 37 -15.80 20.97 -8.41
N LYS A 38 -14.96 20.19 -7.71
CA LYS A 38 -13.66 19.75 -8.25
C LYS A 38 -13.84 18.44 -9.03
N LYS A 39 -13.20 18.36 -10.19
CA LYS A 39 -13.12 17.14 -10.99
C LYS A 39 -11.77 16.47 -10.75
N VAL A 40 -11.79 15.28 -10.15
CA VAL A 40 -10.61 14.42 -9.97
C VAL A 40 -10.69 13.27 -10.99
N THR A 41 -9.55 12.88 -11.54
CA THR A 41 -9.47 11.76 -12.50
C THR A 41 -8.29 10.90 -12.10
N LEU A 42 -8.54 9.61 -11.85
CA LEU A 42 -7.52 8.61 -11.60
C LEU A 42 -7.19 7.90 -12.93
N ILE A 43 -5.90 7.79 -13.24
CA ILE A 43 -5.41 7.17 -14.47
C ILE A 43 -4.48 6.02 -14.09
N TRP A 44 -4.77 4.82 -14.61
CA TRP A 44 -3.88 3.69 -14.44
C TRP A 44 -2.67 3.82 -15.36
N ILE A 45 -1.48 3.57 -14.81
CA ILE A 45 -0.23 3.45 -15.55
C ILE A 45 0.47 2.12 -15.22
N PRO A 46 1.23 1.53 -16.15
CA PRO A 46 2.06 0.37 -15.83
C PRO A 46 3.24 0.77 -14.92
N SER A 47 3.54 -0.09 -13.94
CA SER A 47 4.71 0.07 -13.07
C SER A 47 5.99 -0.40 -13.76
N HIS A 48 7.15 0.13 -13.33
CA HIS A 48 8.49 -0.34 -13.68
C HIS A 48 8.85 -0.38 -15.18
N ILE A 49 8.26 0.49 -16.00
CA ILE A 49 8.58 0.61 -17.43
C ILE A 49 9.41 1.86 -17.79
N GLY A 50 10.10 2.48 -16.84
CA GLY A 50 10.89 3.69 -17.10
C GLY A 50 10.11 5.01 -17.03
N ILE A 51 8.89 5.03 -16.50
CA ILE A 51 8.15 6.28 -16.27
C ILE A 51 8.79 6.99 -15.07
N THR A 52 9.64 7.97 -15.35
CA THR A 52 10.42 8.70 -14.35
C THR A 52 9.57 9.27 -13.20
N GLY A 53 8.33 9.69 -13.47
CA GLY A 53 7.41 10.17 -12.45
C GLY A 53 6.95 9.08 -11.47
N ASN A 54 6.62 7.89 -11.98
CA ASN A 54 6.22 6.75 -11.15
C ASN A 54 7.40 6.24 -10.33
N GLU A 55 8.57 6.12 -10.94
CA GLU A 55 9.79 5.66 -10.26
C GLU A 55 10.19 6.57 -9.10
N LYS A 56 10.06 7.89 -9.28
CA LYS A 56 10.28 8.85 -8.19
C LYS A 56 9.25 8.71 -7.08
N ALA A 57 7.98 8.49 -7.42
CA ALA A 57 6.92 8.26 -6.44
C ALA A 57 7.16 6.96 -5.64
N ASP A 58 7.53 5.88 -6.31
CA ASP A 58 7.88 4.60 -5.70
C ASP A 58 9.08 4.74 -4.77
N GLN A 59 10.11 5.49 -5.19
CA GLN A 59 11.29 5.74 -4.37
C GLN A 59 10.94 6.55 -3.12
N ALA A 60 10.17 7.63 -3.28
CA ALA A 60 9.70 8.43 -2.14
C ALA A 60 8.85 7.60 -1.16
N ALA A 61 7.98 6.72 -1.66
CA ALA A 61 7.18 5.83 -0.82
C ALA A 61 8.04 4.80 -0.05
N LYS A 62 9.14 4.33 -0.65
CA LYS A 62 10.10 3.43 0.02
C LYS A 62 10.94 4.14 1.07
N GLU A 63 11.24 5.42 0.87
CA GLU A 63 12.03 6.24 1.80
C GLU A 63 11.18 6.81 2.95
N ALA A 64 9.85 6.93 2.76
CA ALA A 64 8.94 7.48 3.76
C ALA A 64 9.08 6.84 5.17
N PRO A 65 9.19 5.51 5.36
CA PRO A 65 9.36 4.93 6.69
C PRO A 65 10.65 5.33 7.41
N THR A 66 11.64 5.84 6.67
CA THR A 66 12.94 6.26 7.21
C THR A 66 13.05 7.77 7.45
N ASP A 67 12.02 8.53 7.09
CA ASP A 67 12.00 9.97 7.29
C ASP A 67 11.56 10.31 8.74
N PRO A 68 12.46 10.84 9.58
CA PRO A 68 12.16 11.17 10.97
C PRO A 68 11.18 12.35 11.11
N CYS A 69 10.81 13.03 10.03
CA CYS A 69 9.91 14.18 10.02
C CYS A 69 8.41 13.80 9.89
N LEU A 70 8.06 12.54 9.60
CA LEU A 70 6.67 12.14 9.35
C LEU A 70 5.90 11.85 10.66
N ASP A 71 5.68 12.89 11.46
CA ASP A 71 5.12 12.78 12.81
C ASP A 71 3.57 12.86 12.89
N THR A 72 2.82 12.85 11.76
CA THR A 72 1.38 13.20 11.84
C THR A 72 0.39 12.37 11.01
N TYR A 73 0.81 11.55 10.03
CA TYR A 73 -0.18 10.84 9.18
C TYR A 73 0.07 9.35 8.94
N THR A 74 1.21 8.82 9.35
CA THR A 74 1.54 7.40 9.20
C THR A 74 1.20 6.64 10.47
N SER A 75 -0.09 6.53 10.80
CA SER A 75 -0.52 5.34 11.53
C SER A 75 -0.39 4.21 10.52
N LEU A 76 0.82 3.61 10.44
CA LEU A 76 1.09 2.46 9.57
C LEU A 76 -0.08 1.49 9.73
N HIS A 77 -0.72 1.14 8.63
CA HIS A 77 -1.85 0.23 8.69
C HIS A 77 -1.38 -1.04 9.39
N PHE A 78 -2.15 -1.56 10.33
CA PHE A 78 -1.72 -2.70 11.16
C PHE A 78 -1.21 -3.87 10.29
N GLU A 79 -1.85 -4.06 9.14
CA GLU A 79 -1.44 -5.06 8.15
C GLU A 79 -0.03 -4.81 7.58
N ASP A 80 0.35 -3.55 7.33
CA ASP A 80 1.69 -3.19 6.87
C ASP A 80 2.74 -3.45 7.96
N LEU A 81 2.40 -3.18 9.23
CA LEU A 81 3.26 -3.51 10.37
C LEU A 81 3.47 -5.02 10.51
N ILE A 82 2.39 -5.80 10.37
CA ILE A 82 2.45 -7.26 10.40
C ILE A 82 3.26 -7.80 9.23
N ASN A 83 3.03 -7.30 8.01
CA ASN A 83 3.76 -7.73 6.81
C ASN A 83 5.23 -7.33 6.86
N TYR A 84 5.54 -6.13 7.33
CA TYR A 84 6.91 -5.69 7.58
C TYR A 84 7.61 -6.58 8.61
N SER A 85 6.95 -6.85 9.73
CA SER A 85 7.49 -7.70 10.80
C SER A 85 7.72 -9.13 10.31
N LYS A 86 6.75 -9.71 9.59
CA LYS A 86 6.89 -11.03 8.96
C LYS A 86 8.05 -11.05 7.98
N LYS A 87 8.15 -10.06 7.08
CA LYS A 87 9.23 -9.97 6.09
C LYS A 87 10.61 -9.83 6.74
N LYS A 88 10.72 -9.01 7.79
CA LYS A 88 11.95 -8.83 8.57
C LYS A 88 12.38 -10.13 9.26
N LEU A 89 11.46 -10.81 9.94
CA LEU A 89 11.71 -12.11 10.57
C LEU A 89 12.18 -13.17 9.56
N MET A 90 11.55 -13.22 8.38
CA MET A 90 11.95 -14.15 7.31
C MET A 90 13.33 -13.83 6.71
N THR A 91 13.73 -12.55 6.71
CA THR A 91 15.04 -12.12 6.20
C THR A 91 16.15 -12.39 7.22
N GLU A 92 15.91 -12.12 8.50
CA GLU A 92 16.89 -12.31 9.59
C GLU A 92 17.05 -13.78 9.97
N HIS A 93 16.00 -14.59 9.79
CA HIS A 93 16.00 -16.01 10.11
C HIS A 93 15.43 -16.82 8.95
N PRO A 94 16.20 -17.07 7.88
CA PRO A 94 15.72 -17.76 6.67
C PRO A 94 15.19 -19.18 6.93
N ASN A 95 15.58 -19.82 8.03
CA ASN A 95 15.13 -21.16 8.42
C ASN A 95 13.88 -21.16 9.33
N ILE A 96 13.27 -20.00 9.61
CA ILE A 96 12.07 -19.90 10.48
C ILE A 96 10.91 -20.75 9.96
N GLN A 97 10.69 -20.79 8.65
CA GLN A 97 9.62 -21.59 8.04
C GLN A 97 9.83 -23.10 8.28
N GLN A 98 11.07 -23.56 8.14
CA GLN A 98 11.43 -24.94 8.41
C GLN A 98 11.27 -25.27 9.89
N THR A 99 11.70 -24.37 10.78
CA THR A 99 11.55 -24.53 12.24
C THR A 99 10.09 -24.51 12.69
N ILE A 100 9.23 -23.71 12.05
CA ILE A 100 7.78 -23.69 12.29
C ILE A 100 7.19 -25.03 11.83
N ASN A 101 7.51 -25.50 10.63
CA ASN A 101 7.02 -26.76 10.07
C ASN A 101 7.50 -27.98 10.88
N ASP A 102 8.75 -27.97 11.37
CA ASP A 102 9.32 -29.02 12.20
C ASP A 102 8.68 -29.06 13.60
N ARG A 103 8.19 -27.92 14.11
CA ARG A 103 7.48 -27.80 15.39
C ARG A 103 5.99 -28.09 15.29
N THR A 104 5.34 -27.79 14.16
CA THR A 104 3.92 -28.11 13.94
C THR A 104 3.70 -29.52 13.43
N GLY A 105 4.77 -30.27 13.14
CA GLY A 105 4.76 -31.73 13.03
C GLY A 105 3.57 -32.26 12.22
N GLY A 106 3.52 -31.93 10.94
CA GLY A 106 2.73 -32.68 9.95
C GLY A 106 1.23 -32.86 10.27
N TYR A 107 0.50 -31.77 10.50
CA TYR A 107 -0.95 -31.77 10.31
C TYR A 107 -1.33 -30.90 9.09
N PHE A 108 -0.99 -31.42 7.91
CA PHE A 108 -1.81 -31.43 6.70
C PHE A 108 -1.37 -32.63 5.84
#